data_AF-A0A8W8MZG0-F1
#
_entry.id   AF-A0A8W8MZG0-F1
#
_cell.length_a   1.000
_cell.length_b   1.000
_cell.length_c   1.000
_cell.angle_alpha   90.00
_cell.angle_beta   90.00
_cell.angle_gamma   90.00
#
_symmetry.space_group_name_H-M   'P 1'
#
loop_
_entity.id
_entity.type
_entity.pdbx_description
1 polymer ?
#
loop_
_entity_poly.entity_id
_entity_poly.type
_entity_poly.pdbx_seq_one_letter_code
_entity_poly.pdbx_strand_id
1 'polypeptide(L)' 'VQANSPCAGRLSPGDAVVGINNYNARELTHAQAQNLIRQSGNNLQLTVLRNQGSGLDRIESLKPKGPVKFSPWRQQ' A
#
# COMPACT_ATOMS: atom_id res chain seq x y z
N VAL A 1 0.17 -5.40 -3.31
CA VAL A 1 1.31 -6.23 -2.88
C VAL A 1 1.02 -7.67 -3.28
N GLN A 2 1.97 -8.35 -3.91
CA GLN A 2 1.79 -9.73 -4.36
C GLN A 2 1.87 -10.69 -3.15
N ALA A 3 0.99 -11.69 -3.09
CA ALA A 3 1.06 -12.74 -2.07
C ALA A 3 2.39 -13.50 -2.19
N ASN A 4 3.01 -13.82 -1.05
CA ASN A 4 4.33 -14.48 -0.93
C ASN A 4 5.55 -13.66 -1.38
N SER A 5 5.40 -12.34 -1.54
CA SER A 5 6.54 -11.44 -1.70
C SER A 5 7.18 -11.11 -0.34
N PRO A 6 8.48 -10.78 -0.27
CA PRO A 6 9.15 -10.41 0.98
C PRO A 6 8.57 -9.15 1.65
N CYS A 7 7.79 -8.35 0.91
CA CYS A 7 7.07 -7.19 1.43
C CYS A 7 5.63 -7.49 1.88
N ALA A 8 5.12 -8.71 1.68
CA ALA A 8 3.80 -9.12 2.11
C ALA A 8 3.62 -8.93 3.64
N GLY A 9 2.56 -8.24 4.04
CA GLY A 9 2.27 -7.91 5.44
C GLY A 9 3.12 -6.78 6.05
N ARG A 10 4.15 -6.29 5.35
CA ARG A 10 4.98 -5.16 5.80
C ARG A 10 4.62 -3.85 5.11
N LEU A 11 4.35 -3.93 3.81
CA LEU A 11 3.90 -2.81 2.98
C LEU A 11 2.42 -2.97 2.62
N SER A 12 1.70 -1.87 2.77
CA SER A 12 0.30 -1.76 2.38
C SER A 12 0.17 -0.87 1.14
N PRO A 13 -0.85 -1.10 0.29
CA PRO A 13 -1.20 -0.16 -0.76
C PRO A 13 -1.41 1.25 -0.16
N GLY A 14 -0.78 2.26 -0.76
CA GLY A 14 -0.83 3.63 -0.27
C GLY A 14 0.35 4.06 0.60
N ASP A 15 1.22 3.13 1.02
CA ASP A 15 2.49 3.50 1.65
C ASP A 15 3.42 4.18 0.63
N ALA A 16 4.06 5.27 1.04
CA ALA A 16 5.02 5.99 0.21
C ALA A 16 6.45 5.64 0.61
N VAL A 17 7.25 5.14 -0.32
CA VAL A 17 8.68 4.89 -0.08
C VAL A 17 9.43 6.22 -0.11
N VAL A 18 10.07 6.57 1.00
CA VAL A 18 10.85 7.81 1.15
C VAL A 18 12.35 7.56 1.29
N GLY A 19 12.77 6.33 1.53
CA GLY A 19 14.17 5.94 1.55
C GLY A 19 14.37 4.52 1.03
N ILE A 20 15.49 4.31 0.34
CA ILE A 20 15.93 3.02 -0.21
C ILE A 20 17.38 2.82 0.25
N ASN A 21 17.60 1.86 1.14
CA ASN A 21 18.85 1.69 1.88
C ASN A 21 19.29 3.02 2.52
N ASN A 22 20.48 3.51 2.17
CA ASN A 22 21.04 4.76 2.66
C ASN A 22 20.71 5.98 1.79
N TYR A 23 19.85 5.83 0.78
CA TYR A 23 19.50 6.90 -0.15
C TYR A 23 18.09 7.44 0.09
N ASN A 24 17.94 8.75 0.02
CA ASN A 24 16.65 9.42 0.07
C ASN A 24 15.94 9.27 -1.29
N ALA A 25 14.73 8.72 -1.29
CA ALA A 25 13.98 8.46 -2.51
C ALA A 25 13.58 9.75 -3.26
N ARG A 26 13.55 10.91 -2.59
CA ARG A 26 13.25 12.21 -3.22
C ARG A 26 14.35 12.73 -4.12
N GLU A 27 15.58 12.28 -3.91
CA GLU A 27 16.77 12.73 -4.65
C GLU A 27 17.12 11.77 -5.79
N LEU A 28 16.39 10.66 -5.91
CA LEU A 28 16.62 9.62 -6.90
C LEU A 28 15.68 9.77 -8.08
N THR A 29 16.22 9.60 -9.28
CA THR A 29 15.38 9.32 -10.45
C THR A 29 14.73 7.96 -10.31
N HIS A 30 13.62 7.76 -11.03
CA HIS A 30 12.92 6.47 -11.05
C HIS A 30 13.85 5.30 -11.42
N ALA A 31 14.71 5.50 -12.43
CA ALA A 31 15.66 4.49 -12.89
C ALA A 31 16.70 4.15 -11.81
N GLN A 32 17.23 5.16 -11.11
CA GLN A 32 18.18 4.93 -10.01
C GLN A 32 17.53 4.18 -8.86
N ALA A 33 16.30 4.53 -8.48
CA ALA A 33 15.55 3.83 -7.45
C ALA A 33 15.33 2.34 -7.81
N GLN A 34 14.94 2.05 -9.06
CA GLN A 34 14.82 0.67 -9.55
C GLN A 34 16.15 -0.09 -9.47
N ASN A 35 17.24 0.55 -9.90
CA ASN A 35 18.56 -0.06 -9.89
C ASN A 35 19.01 -0.40 -8.46
N LEU A 36 18.83 0.53 -7.51
CA LEU A 36 19.14 0.28 -6.09
C LEU A 36 18.36 -0.91 -5.53
N ILE A 37 17.06 -0.99 -5.81
CA ILE A 37 16.21 -2.11 -5.37
C ILE A 37 16.71 -3.43 -5.96
N ARG A 38 17.03 -3.47 -7.26
CA ARG A 38 17.52 -4.69 -7.93
C ARG A 38 18.92 -5.10 -7.45
N GLN A 39 19.82 -4.15 -7.22
CA GLN A 39 21.19 -4.39 -6.77
C GLN A 39 21.28 -4.83 -5.30
N SER A 40 20.26 -4.53 -4.50
CA SER A 40 20.20 -4.90 -3.07
C SER A 40 20.19 -6.42 -2.83
N GLY A 41 19.85 -7.22 -3.85
CA GLY A 41 19.89 -8.68 -3.78
C GLY A 41 19.02 -9.23 -2.64
N ASN A 42 19.65 -9.81 -1.63
CA ASN A 42 18.96 -10.43 -0.48
C ASN A 42 18.65 -9.47 0.67
N ASN A 43 19.23 -8.26 0.70
CA ASN A 43 19.01 -7.32 1.79
C ASN A 43 18.63 -5.94 1.26
N LEU A 44 17.38 -5.54 1.49
CA LEU A 44 16.83 -4.26 1.10
C LEU A 44 16.15 -3.60 2.31
N GLN A 45 16.61 -2.41 2.67
CA GLN A 45 15.97 -1.59 3.68
C GLN A 45 15.13 -0.51 3.00
N LEU A 46 13.85 -0.42 3.35
CA LEU A 46 12.96 0.63 2.87
C LEU A 46 12.47 1.46 4.05
N THR A 47 12.57 2.77 3.91
CA THR A 47 11.91 3.72 4.81
C THR A 47 10.61 4.15 4.15
N VAL A 48 9.49 3.90 4.81
CA VAL A 48 8.16 4.19 4.28
C VAL A 48 7.39 5.16 5.17
N LEU A 49 6.71 6.11 4.56
CA LEU A 49 5.65 6.86 5.19
C LEU A 49 4.36 6.07 5.06
N ARG A 50 3.87 5.55 6.20
CA ARG A 50 2.57 4.89 6.23
C ARG A 50 1.47 5.92 6.10
N ASN A 51 0.70 5.81 5.03
CA ASN A 51 -0.54 6.55 4.93
C ASN A 51 -1.59 5.84 5.80
N GLN A 52 -1.67 6.20 7.08
CA GLN A 52 -2.75 5.75 7.95
C GLN A 52 -4.04 6.42 7.50
N GLY A 53 -4.71 5.82 6.52
CA GLY A 53 -6.06 6.16 6.10
C GLY A 53 -6.23 7.62 5.69
N SER A 54 -5.84 7.95 4.46
CA SER A 54 -6.66 8.91 3.71
C SER A 54 -8.10 8.39 3.80
N GLY A 55 -9.07 9.26 4.14
CA GLY A 55 -10.39 8.91 4.67
C GLY A 55 -11.28 7.90 3.91
N LEU A 56 -10.80 7.30 2.82
CA LEU A 56 -11.39 6.14 2.15
C LEU A 56 -11.48 4.88 3.03
N ASP A 57 -10.53 4.63 3.94
CA ASP A 57 -10.66 3.52 4.93
C ASP A 57 -11.83 3.78 5.90
N ARG A 58 -12.05 5.06 6.27
CA ARG A 58 -13.24 5.48 7.00
C ARG A 58 -14.51 5.27 6.17
N ILE A 59 -14.53 5.63 4.89
CA ILE A 59 -15.68 5.40 4.00
C ILE A 59 -15.97 3.90 3.82
N GLU A 60 -14.93 3.06 3.74
CA GLU A 60 -15.07 1.61 3.66
C GLU A 60 -15.66 1.02 4.96
N SER A 61 -15.35 1.63 6.10
CA SER A 61 -15.98 1.35 7.40
C SER A 61 -17.45 1.80 7.48
N LEU A 62 -17.89 2.73 6.62
CA LEU A 62 -19.29 3.15 6.50
C LEU A 62 -20.12 2.21 5.60
N LYS A 63 -19.49 1.28 4.88
CA LYS A 63 -20.22 0.30 4.08
C LYS A 63 -21.03 -0.62 5.02
N PRO A 64 -22.34 -0.79 4.80
CA PRO A 64 -23.16 -1.64 5.66
C PRO A 64 -22.63 -3.09 5.59
N LYS A 65 -22.23 -3.64 6.75
CA LYS A 65 -21.64 -4.98 6.89
C LYS A 65 -22.66 -6.12 6.80
N GLY A 66 -23.85 -5.87 6.28
CA GLY A 66 -24.94 -6.83 6.25
C GLY A 66 -25.91 -6.59 5.10
N PRO A 67 -26.77 -7.56 4.80
CA PRO A 67 -27.79 -7.42 3.77
C PRO A 67 -28.63 -6.18 4.10
N VAL A 68 -28.71 -5.26 3.14
CA VAL A 68 -29.54 -4.07 3.28
C VAL A 68 -31.00 -4.52 3.46
N LYS A 69 -31.51 -4.32 4.69
CA LYS A 69 -32.86 -4.77 5.12
C LYS A 69 -34.00 -4.20 4.28
N PHE A 70 -33.72 -3.21 3.44
CA PHE A 70 -34.63 -2.70 2.42
C PHE A 70 -34.03 -2.93 1.04
N SER A 71 -34.53 -3.94 0.35
CA SER A 71 -34.38 -4.11 -1.10
C SER A 71 -35.73 -3.75 -1.73
N PRO A 72 -35.87 -2.60 -2.42
CA PRO A 72 -37.15 -2.15 -2.98
C PRO A 72 -37.66 -3.06 -4.11
N TRP A 73 -36.84 -4.01 -4.57
CA TRP A 73 -37.11 -4.90 -5.69
C TRP A 73 -37.69 -6.26 -5.29
N ARG A 74 -38.03 -6.47 -4.00
CA ARG A 74 -38.58 -7.75 -3.50
C ARG A 74 -40.11 -7.74 -3.36
N GLN A 75 -40.80 -6.98 -4.21
CA GLN A 75 -42.25 -6.99 -4.33
C GLN A 75 -42.66 -6.74 -5.80
N GLN A 76 -42.57 -7.81 -6.59
CA GLN A 76 -43.51 -8.20 -7.66
C GLN A 76 -43.21 -9.64 -8.07
#